data_AF-A0A9X5CS23-F1
#
_entry.id   AF-A0A9X5CS23-F1
#
_cell.length_a   1.000
_cell.length_b   1.000
_cell.length_c   1.000
_cell.angle_alpha   90.00
_cell.angle_beta   90.00
_cell.angle_gamma   90.00
#
_symmetry.space_group_name_H-M   'P 1'
#
loop_
_entity.id
_entity.type
_entity.pdbx_description
1 polymer ?
#
loop_
_entity_poly.entity_id
_entity_poly.type
_entity_poly.pdbx_seq_one_letter_code
_entity_poly.pdbx_strand_id
1 'polypeptide(L)' 'MDFCHPCRRHLNGALACPGCGTPVETLRDRQAAAPGGSAPLGADAGDGYAGGDGGLDDEDP' A
#
# COMPACT_ATOMS: atom_id res chain seq x y z
N MET A 1 2.27 -15.59 0.73
CA MET A 1 2.20 -16.60 -0.35
C MET A 1 1.51 -15.97 -1.53
N ASP A 2 1.92 -16.34 -2.73
CA ASP A 2 1.37 -15.76 -3.94
C ASP A 2 -0.14 -16.03 -4.07
N PHE A 3 -0.86 -15.03 -4.55
CA PHE A 3 -2.31 -15.06 -4.71
C PHE A 3 -2.67 -14.74 -6.16
N CYS A 4 -3.51 -15.58 -6.74
CA CYS A 4 -4.03 -15.36 -8.06
C CYS A 4 -5.36 -14.59 -7.95
N HIS A 5 -5.36 -13.29 -8.27
CA HIS A 5 -6.56 -12.46 -8.31
C HIS A 5 -7.66 -12.96 -9.27
N PRO A 6 -7.38 -13.34 -10.53
CA PRO A 6 -8.45 -13.78 -11.44
C PRO A 6 -9.12 -15.08 -10.98
N CYS A 7 -8.35 -16.01 -10.38
CA CYS A 7 -8.91 -17.25 -9.81
C CYS A 7 -9.36 -17.11 -8.35
N ARG A 8 -9.07 -15.98 -7.70
CA ARG A 8 -9.26 -15.72 -6.26
C ARG A 8 -8.78 -16.86 -5.35
N ARG A 9 -7.53 -17.31 -5.56
CA ARG A 9 -6.98 -18.49 -4.85
C ARG A 9 -5.50 -18.33 -4.49
N HIS A 10 -5.08 -18.86 -3.34
CA HIS A 10 -3.67 -19.00 -2.98
C HIS A 10 -2.96 -20.08 -3.80
N LEU A 11 -1.67 -19.85 -4.06
CA LEU A 11 -0.82 -20.80 -4.77
C LEU A 11 -0.27 -21.91 -3.87
N ASN A 12 -0.22 -21.71 -2.54
CA ASN A 12 0.27 -22.69 -1.57
C ASN A 12 1.65 -23.29 -1.92
N GLY A 13 2.53 -22.51 -2.55
CA GLY A 13 3.88 -22.93 -2.96
C GLY A 13 4.00 -23.41 -4.42
N ALA A 14 2.93 -23.40 -5.22
CA ALA A 14 3.03 -23.68 -6.65
C ALA A 14 3.72 -22.55 -7.43
N LEU A 15 4.53 -22.91 -8.43
CA LEU A 15 5.18 -21.96 -9.35
C LEU A 15 4.21 -21.37 -10.39
N ALA A 16 3.02 -21.96 -10.54
CA ALA A 16 1.98 -21.48 -11.42
C ALA A 16 0.59 -21.75 -10.83
N CYS A 17 -0.40 -20.94 -11.21
CA CYS A 17 -1.78 -21.12 -10.77
C CYS A 17 -2.38 -22.37 -11.45
N PRO A 18 -2.84 -23.39 -10.71
CA PRO A 18 -3.47 -24.58 -11.31
C PRO A 18 -4.86 -24.30 -11.89
N GLY A 19 -5.45 -23.12 -11.64
CA GLY A 19 -6.71 -22.71 -12.26
C GLY A 19 -6.55 -22.09 -13.64
N CYS A 20 -5.52 -21.27 -13.85
CA CYS A 20 -5.35 -20.49 -15.09
C CYS A 20 -3.97 -20.63 -15.74
N GLY A 21 -3.04 -21.37 -15.14
CA GLY A 21 -1.68 -21.57 -15.63
C GLY A 21 -0.73 -20.39 -15.48
N THR A 22 -1.18 -19.24 -14.94
CA THR A 22 -0.32 -18.05 -14.83
C THR A 22 0.87 -18.30 -13.88
N PRO A 23 2.11 -18.03 -14.30
CA PRO A 23 3.28 -18.21 -13.46
C PRO A 23 3.31 -17.17 -12.32
N VAL A 24 3.97 -17.53 -11.23
CA VAL A 24 4.02 -16.74 -10.00
C VAL A 24 4.67 -15.37 -10.20
N GLU A 25 5.71 -15.31 -11.04
CA GLU A 25 6.43 -14.09 -11.39
C GLU A 25 5.49 -13.06 -12.01
N THR A 26 4.71 -13.45 -13.01
CA THR A 26 3.72 -12.57 -13.67
C THR A 26 2.62 -12.11 -12.71
N LEU A 27 2.25 -12.93 -11.72
CA LEU A 27 1.26 -12.53 -10.71
C LEU A 27 1.85 -11.46 -9.79
N ARG A 28 3.12 -11.59 -9.38
CA ARG A 28 3.82 -10.58 -8.58
C ARG A 28 3.99 -9.27 -9.34
N ASP A 29 4.38 -9.31 -10.61
CA ASP A 29 4.50 -8.13 -11.47
C ASP A 29 3.16 -7.37 -11.58
N ARG A 30 2.06 -8.10 -11.80
CA ARG A 30 0.71 -7.50 -11.85
C ARG A 30 0.27 -6.91 -10.52
N GLN A 31 0.66 -7.53 -9.41
CA GLN A 31 0.33 -7.06 -8.07
C GLN A 31 1.13 -5.80 -7.72
N ALA A 32 2.38 -5.70 -8.17
CA ALA A 32 3.19 -4.49 -8.08
C ALA A 32 2.69 -3.37 -9.00
N ALA A 33 2.14 -3.71 -10.17
CA ALA A 33 1.58 -2.75 -11.12
C ALA A 33 0.17 -2.24 -10.75
N ALA A 34 -0.50 -2.86 -9.77
CA ALA A 34 -1.82 -2.41 -9.35
C ALA A 34 -1.70 -1.07 -8.60
N PRO A 35 -2.42 0.00 -9.00
CA PRO A 35 -2.29 1.36 -8.44
C PRO A 35 -2.82 1.52 -7.00
N GLY A 36 -2.78 0.48 -6.18
CA GLY A 36 -3.15 0.49 -4.77
C GLY A 36 -2.37 -0.51 -3.90
N GLY A 37 -1.33 -1.15 -4.43
CA GLY A 37 -0.48 -2.07 -3.70
C GLY A 37 0.77 -1.36 -3.17
N SER A 38 0.71 -0.95 -1.90
CA SER A 38 1.86 -0.60 -1.03
C SER A 38 3.19 -0.36 -1.76
N ALA A 39 3.43 0.89 -2.16
CA ALA A 39 4.79 1.37 -2.37
C ALA A 39 5.61 1.02 -1.11
N PRO A 40 6.90 0.63 -1.23
CA PRO A 40 7.73 0.44 -0.06
C PRO A 40 7.78 1.77 0.70
N LEU A 41 7.10 1.82 1.85
CA LEU A 41 7.20 2.90 2.82
C LEU A 41 8.64 2.91 3.33
N GLY A 42 9.47 3.81 2.78
CA GLY A 42 10.85 3.97 3.20
C GLY A 42 11.47 5.23 2.62
N ALA A 43 11.59 6.24 3.50
CA ALA A 43 12.20 7.57 3.36
C ALA A 43 11.33 8.57 2.57
N ASP A 44 10.88 9.69 3.13
CA ASP A 44 11.60 10.63 3.99
C ASP A 44 10.73 11.47 4.95
N ALA A 45 11.38 11.89 6.04
CA ALA A 45 11.24 13.11 6.84
C ALA A 45 9.85 13.68 7.17
N GLY A 46 9.54 13.69 8.47
CA GLY A 46 8.44 14.49 9.00
C GLY A 46 8.72 15.98 8.95
N ASP A 47 7.64 16.76 8.84
CA ASP A 47 7.57 18.12 9.35
C ASP A 47 6.35 18.21 10.26
N GLY A 48 6.64 18.30 11.55
CA GLY A 48 5.65 18.55 12.59
C GLY A 48 4.98 19.89 12.32
N TYR A 49 3.66 19.93 12.52
CA TYR A 49 2.95 21.19 12.66
C TYR A 49 3.43 21.87 13.95
N ALA A 50 4.50 22.65 13.84
CA ALA A 50 4.82 23.70 14.78
C ALA A 50 3.99 24.92 14.39
N GLY A 51 3.14 25.39 15.29
CA GLY A 51 2.38 26.61 15.09
C GLY A 51 1.22 26.70 16.06
N GLY A 52 1.54 26.96 17.32
CA GLY A 52 0.54 27.42 18.26
C GLY A 52 0.25 28.90 18.04
N ASP A 53 -1.01 29.25 18.20
CA ASP A 53 -1.45 30.59 18.59
C ASP A 53 -2.35 30.42 19.83
N GLY A 54 -1.71 30.51 20.99
CA GLY A 54 -2.36 30.95 22.21
C GLY A 54 -2.19 32.48 22.31
N GLY A 55 -3.26 33.19 22.63
CA GLY A 55 -3.31 34.65 22.78
C GLY A 55 -4.72 35.13 22.44
N LEU A 56 -5.74 35.08 23.31
CA LEU A 56 -6.04 36.01 24.41
C LEU A 56 -5.77 37.50 24.12
N ASP A 57 -6.79 38.14 23.56
CA ASP A 57 -7.16 39.56 23.69
C ASP A 57 -8.65 39.56 24.09
N ASP A 58 -8.99 39.64 25.39
CA ASP A 58 -9.08 40.87 26.20
C ASP A 58 -10.09 41.89 25.62
N GLU A 59 -11.33 41.79 26.14
CA GLU A 59 -12.33 42.82 26.50
C GLU A 59 -12.53 44.12 25.65
N ASP A 60 -13.82 44.41 25.39
CA ASP A 60 -14.53 45.71 25.32
C ASP A 60 -14.50 46.58 24.02
N PRO A 61 -15.68 46.91 23.47
CA PRO A 61 -16.29 48.21 23.80
C PRO A 61 -17.79 48.20 24.19
#